data_AF-A0A819HW06-F1
#
_entry.id   AF-A0A819HW06-F1
#
_cell.length_a   1.000
_cell.length_b   1.000
_cell.length_c   1.000
_cell.angle_alpha   90.00
_cell.angle_beta   90.00
_cell.angle_gamma   90.00
#
_symmetry.space_group_name_H-M   'P 1'
#
loop_
_entity.id
_entity.type
_entity.pdbx_description
1 polymer ?
#
loop_
_entity_poly.entity_id
_entity_poly.type
_entity_poly.pdbx_seq_one_letter_code
_entity_poly.pdbx_strand_id
1 'polypeptide(L)'
;MDQICVKTHQFGRGDVFGGISSLYTSFRYLLRISDHLSNEQLRKTVADFILQHEDMHYEALRYVPVGKTIEYCCEQIKNGNIQIIDLEVQALVMLYGKAIYLVYKSDKLKSIEVFPFLDHVNTSSDTMCIYIFYDETKSSFNPLYVTTECKTTKITTFNYNDNVVKSLLRKFIKNDRKCN
;
A
#
# COMPACT_ATOMS: atom_id res chain seq x y z
N MET A 1 22.58 -23.19 -28.69
CA MET A 1 21.18 -23.48 -28.34
C MET A 1 20.70 -22.32 -27.51
N ASP A 2 19.95 -21.40 -28.12
CA ASP A 2 19.37 -20.27 -27.38
C ASP A 2 18.13 -20.77 -26.64
N GLN A 3 18.17 -20.73 -25.31
CA GLN A 3 17.00 -20.98 -24.48
C GLN A 3 15.97 -19.89 -24.79
N ILE A 4 14.86 -20.29 -25.41
CA ILE A 4 13.68 -19.43 -25.57
C ILE A 4 13.13 -19.17 -24.16
N CYS A 5 13.47 -18.01 -23.59
CA CYS A 5 12.88 -17.51 -22.35
C CYS A 5 11.41 -17.22 -22.63
N VAL A 6 10.52 -18.11 -22.19
CA VAL A 6 9.07 -17.85 -22.21
C VAL A 6 8.82 -16.73 -21.20
N LYS A 7 8.25 -15.60 -21.63
CA LYS A 7 8.03 -14.42 -20.78
C LYS A 7 6.85 -14.62 -19.82
N THR A 8 6.99 -15.44 -18.79
CA THR A 8 6.01 -15.53 -17.72
C THR A 8 6.28 -14.41 -16.71
N HIS A 9 5.31 -13.50 -16.59
CA HIS A 9 5.29 -12.47 -15.56
C HIS A 9 4.44 -13.00 -14.41
N GLN A 10 4.88 -12.78 -13.17
CA GLN A 10 4.10 -13.15 -11.99
C GLN A 10 4.25 -12.11 -10.88
N PHE A 11 3.19 -11.97 -10.08
CA PHE A 11 3.28 -11.23 -8.84
C PHE A 11 4.07 -12.03 -7.81
N GLY A 12 5.05 -11.38 -7.21
CA GLY A 12 5.67 -11.77 -5.96
C GLY A 12 5.20 -10.86 -4.82
N ARG A 13 5.34 -11.38 -3.60
CA ARG A 13 5.17 -10.63 -2.35
C ARG A 13 6.53 -10.40 -1.73
N GLY A 14 6.76 -9.21 -1.18
CA GLY A 14 7.91 -8.95 -0.31
C GLY A 14 7.47 -9.19 1.11
N ASP A 15 8.13 -10.09 1.84
CA ASP A 15 7.75 -10.31 3.24
C ASP A 15 8.36 -9.20 4.09
N VAL A 16 7.49 -8.44 4.75
CA VAL A 16 7.84 -7.37 5.68
C VAL A 16 7.40 -7.81 7.07
N PHE A 17 8.28 -7.61 8.06
CA PHE A 17 7.94 -7.92 9.44
C PHE A 17 6.71 -7.11 9.89
N GLY A 18 5.77 -7.77 10.56
CA GLY A 18 4.48 -7.18 10.93
C GLY A 18 4.58 -6.02 11.90
N GLY A 19 3.44 -5.33 12.10
CA GLY A 19 3.31 -4.21 13.02
C GLY A 19 3.22 -2.85 12.33
N ILE A 20 3.19 -1.79 13.15
CA ILE A 20 2.82 -0.42 12.77
C ILE A 20 3.69 0.21 11.67
N SER A 21 4.92 -0.29 11.50
CA SER A 21 5.87 0.19 10.49
C SER A 21 5.78 -0.55 9.16
N SER A 22 5.01 -1.65 9.07
CA SER A 22 4.99 -2.50 7.88
C SER A 22 4.37 -1.78 6.66
N LEU A 23 3.38 -0.91 6.87
CA LEU A 23 2.80 -0.05 5.82
C LEU A 23 3.88 0.86 5.22
N TYR A 24 4.56 1.63 6.08
CA TYR A 24 5.62 2.56 5.70
C TYR A 24 6.81 1.86 5.04
N THR A 25 7.18 0.67 5.54
CA THR A 25 8.25 -0.14 4.94
C THR A 25 7.88 -0.59 3.53
N SER A 26 6.66 -1.12 3.35
CA SER A 26 6.13 -1.53 2.05
C SER A 26 6.08 -0.37 1.07
N PHE A 27 5.60 0.78 1.53
CA PHE A 27 5.49 1.98 0.71
C PHE A 27 6.85 2.48 0.23
N ARG A 28 7.83 2.62 1.15
CA ARG A 28 9.21 3.01 0.82
C ARG A 28 9.83 2.06 -0.19
N TYR A 29 9.63 0.76 0.00
CA TYR A 29 10.11 -0.26 -0.92
C TYR A 29 9.54 -0.08 -2.34
N LEU A 30 8.24 0.14 -2.46
CA LEU A 30 7.56 0.25 -3.75
C LEU A 30 7.96 1.52 -4.51
N LEU A 31 8.15 2.63 -3.80
CA LEU A 31 8.50 3.91 -4.41
C LEU A 31 10.01 4.17 -4.48
N ARG A 32 10.83 3.24 -3.97
CA ARG A 32 12.29 3.40 -3.85
C ARG A 32 12.65 4.73 -3.16
N ILE A 33 11.88 5.09 -2.14
CA ILE A 33 12.20 6.26 -1.31
C ILE A 33 13.58 6.02 -0.72
N SER A 34 14.48 6.98 -0.91
CA SER A 34 15.88 6.88 -0.52
C SER A 34 16.04 6.39 0.92
N ASP A 35 17.13 5.70 1.19
CA ASP A 35 17.44 5.16 2.53
C ASP A 35 17.49 6.24 3.62
N HIS A 36 17.60 7.52 3.25
CA HIS A 36 17.65 8.66 4.17
C HIS A 36 16.33 8.98 4.89
N LEU A 37 15.17 8.55 4.36
CA LEU A 37 13.89 8.75 5.05
C LEU A 37 13.51 7.48 5.80
N SER A 38 13.58 7.48 7.12
CA SER A 38 13.19 6.34 7.96
C SER A 38 11.66 6.15 7.97
N ASN A 39 11.19 4.98 8.39
CA ASN A 39 9.76 4.72 8.57
C ASN A 39 9.13 5.69 9.58
N GLU A 40 9.87 6.04 10.63
CA GLU A 40 9.43 7.02 11.64
C GLU A 40 9.29 8.42 11.03
N GLN A 41 10.25 8.85 10.21
CA GLN A 41 10.17 10.14 9.54
C GLN A 41 9.01 10.18 8.55
N LEU A 42 8.80 9.12 7.76
CA LEU A 42 7.67 9.04 6.84
C LEU A 42 6.32 9.09 7.57
N ARG A 43 6.21 8.40 8.71
CA ARG A 43 5.02 8.46 9.57
C ARG A 43 4.76 9.85 10.13
N LYS A 44 5.82 10.57 10.54
CA LYS A 44 5.70 11.98 10.95
C LYS A 44 5.22 12.86 9.80
N THR A 45 5.80 12.70 8.61
CA THR A 45 5.36 13.41 7.39
C THR A 45 3.89 13.15 7.08
N VAL A 46 3.42 11.90 7.19
CA VAL A 46 2.01 11.56 6.99
C VAL A 46 1.11 12.25 8.00
N ALA A 47 1.44 12.18 9.29
CA ALA A 47 0.65 12.83 10.33
C ALA A 47 0.63 14.36 10.23
N ASP A 48 1.77 14.98 9.91
CA ASP A 48 1.85 16.43 9.67
C ASP A 48 1.03 16.83 8.43
N PHE A 49 1.05 15.99 7.38
CA PHE A 49 0.23 16.21 6.19
C PHE A 49 -1.27 16.19 6.51
N ILE A 50 -1.74 15.17 7.24
CA ILE A 50 -3.15 15.06 7.68
C ILE A 50 -3.56 16.31 8.45
N LEU A 51 -2.71 16.79 9.36
CA LEU A 51 -3.00 17.97 10.17
C LEU A 51 -3.14 19.25 9.32
N GLN A 52 -2.39 19.36 8.22
CA GLN A 52 -2.39 20.52 7.32
C GLN A 52 -3.50 20.49 6.25
N HIS A 53 -4.14 19.35 6.04
CA HIS A 53 -5.10 19.13 4.95
C HIS A 53 -6.53 18.98 5.51
N GLU A 54 -7.32 20.06 5.42
CA GLU A 54 -8.67 20.16 6.02
C GLU A 54 -9.65 19.09 5.50
N ASP A 55 -9.51 18.67 4.24
CA ASP A 55 -10.30 17.61 3.64
C ASP A 55 -10.12 16.25 4.33
N MET A 56 -8.96 16.02 4.94
CA MET A 56 -8.68 14.83 5.74
C MET A 56 -9.19 14.92 7.18
N HIS A 57 -9.55 16.11 7.67
CA HIS A 57 -9.91 16.30 9.07
C HIS A 57 -11.19 15.57 9.44
N TYR A 58 -12.17 15.57 8.55
CA TYR A 58 -13.43 14.86 8.78
C TYR A 58 -13.22 13.35 8.95
N GLU A 59 -12.35 12.76 8.14
CA GLU A 59 -12.02 11.34 8.25
C GLU A 59 -11.22 11.08 9.53
N ALA A 60 -10.23 11.91 9.85
CA ALA A 60 -9.42 11.77 11.06
C ALA A 60 -10.28 11.82 12.34
N LEU A 61 -11.28 12.70 12.39
CA LEU A 61 -12.18 12.86 13.55
C LEU A 61 -12.96 11.59 13.90
N ARG A 62 -13.16 10.66 12.96
CA ARG A 62 -13.84 9.37 13.22
C ARG A 62 -13.05 8.46 14.16
N TYR A 63 -11.74 8.66 14.25
CA TYR A 63 -10.83 7.86 15.07
C TYR A 63 -10.39 8.58 16.35
N VAL A 64 -10.85 9.82 16.55
CA VAL A 64 -10.52 10.65 17.70
C VAL A 64 -11.46 10.27 18.87
N PRO A 65 -10.94 9.88 20.04
CA PRO A 65 -11.77 9.65 21.22
C PRO A 65 -12.57 10.91 21.60
N VAL A 66 -13.76 10.73 22.17
CA VAL A 66 -14.60 11.86 22.60
C VAL A 66 -13.81 12.82 23.51
N GLY A 67 -13.85 14.11 23.18
CA GLY A 67 -13.13 15.17 23.91
C GLY A 67 -11.64 15.30 23.55
N LYS A 68 -11.14 14.55 22.57
CA LYS A 68 -9.82 14.75 21.96
C LYS A 68 -9.95 15.50 20.64
N THR A 69 -8.81 15.97 20.14
CA THR A 69 -8.73 16.75 18.90
C THR A 69 -8.00 15.97 17.80
N ILE A 70 -7.98 16.52 16.58
CA ILE A 70 -7.21 15.94 15.48
C ILE A 70 -5.71 15.93 15.77
N GLU A 71 -5.19 16.95 16.48
CA GLU A 71 -3.79 17.00 16.91
C GLU A 71 -3.45 15.80 17.79
N TYR A 72 -4.34 15.41 18.70
CA TYR A 72 -4.15 14.20 19.50
C TYR A 72 -4.01 12.95 18.62
N CYS A 73 -4.89 12.78 17.62
CA CYS A 73 -4.81 11.66 16.68
C CYS A 73 -3.49 11.66 15.90
N CYS A 74 -3.12 12.80 15.33
CA CYS A 74 -1.87 12.95 14.57
C CYS A 74 -0.65 12.66 15.45
N GLU A 75 -0.63 13.11 16.71
CA GLU A 75 0.44 12.78 17.67
C GLU A 75 0.48 11.28 18.00
N GLN A 76 -0.65 10.58 18.10
CA GLN A 76 -0.64 9.12 18.27
C GLN A 76 -0.05 8.40 17.03
N ILE A 77 -0.36 8.87 15.82
CA ILE A 77 0.24 8.34 14.58
C ILE A 77 1.75 8.60 14.60
N LYS A 78 2.21 9.83 14.84
CA LYS A 78 3.64 10.19 14.87
C LYS A 78 4.45 9.27 15.78
N ASN A 79 3.93 9.04 16.98
CA ASN A 79 4.57 8.21 18.00
C ASN A 79 4.49 6.71 17.69
N GLY A 80 3.67 6.30 16.72
CA GLY A 80 3.48 4.90 16.37
C GLY A 80 2.68 4.15 17.44
N ASN A 81 1.77 4.85 18.12
CA ASN A 81 0.88 4.26 19.12
C ASN A 81 -0.39 3.68 18.48
N ILE A 82 -0.80 4.22 17.33
CA ILE A 82 -1.97 3.76 16.58
C ILE A 82 -1.63 3.67 15.09
N GLN A 83 -2.35 2.79 14.39
CA GLN A 83 -2.37 2.72 12.94
C GLN A 83 -3.81 2.86 12.45
N ILE A 84 -4.08 3.89 11.66
CA ILE A 84 -5.35 4.16 11.00
C ILE A 84 -5.13 3.98 9.50
N ILE A 85 -5.34 2.75 9.03
CA ILE A 85 -4.95 2.27 7.70
C ILE A 85 -5.50 3.20 6.60
N ASP A 86 -6.79 3.47 6.67
CA ASP A 86 -7.59 4.15 5.66
C ASP A 86 -7.07 5.59 5.48
N LEU A 87 -6.92 6.29 6.60
CA LEU A 87 -6.43 7.67 6.68
C LEU A 87 -4.96 7.79 6.25
N GLU A 88 -4.09 6.91 6.75
CA GLU A 88 -2.66 6.93 6.42
C GLU A 88 -2.41 6.59 4.95
N VAL A 89 -3.14 5.62 4.39
CA VAL A 89 -3.05 5.27 2.96
C VAL A 89 -3.55 6.44 2.09
N GLN A 90 -4.67 7.08 2.47
CA GLN A 90 -5.16 8.25 1.74
C GLN A 90 -4.15 9.41 1.77
N ALA A 91 -3.54 9.69 2.92
CA ALA A 91 -2.50 10.70 3.05
C ALA A 91 -1.30 10.38 2.14
N LEU A 92 -0.87 9.12 2.10
CA LEU A 92 0.23 8.68 1.23
C LEU A 92 -0.11 8.83 -0.27
N VAL A 93 -1.35 8.57 -0.68
CA VAL A 93 -1.82 8.80 -2.04
C VAL A 93 -1.70 10.28 -2.41
N MET A 94 -2.20 11.16 -1.55
CA MET A 94 -2.19 12.62 -1.77
C MET A 94 -0.76 13.19 -1.75
N LEU A 95 0.08 12.76 -0.80
CA LEU A 95 1.47 13.18 -0.66
C LEU A 95 2.33 12.85 -1.88
N TYR A 96 2.14 11.65 -2.46
CA TYR A 96 3.05 11.12 -3.49
C TYR A 96 2.41 11.05 -4.89
N GLY A 97 1.14 11.43 -5.03
CA GLY A 97 0.42 11.45 -6.30
C GLY A 97 0.35 10.09 -6.98
N LYS A 98 0.23 9.01 -6.19
CA LYS A 98 0.18 7.63 -6.70
C LYS A 98 -1.00 6.90 -6.09
N ALA A 99 -1.80 6.28 -6.95
CA ALA A 99 -2.89 5.43 -6.52
C ALA A 99 -2.35 4.23 -5.72
N ILE A 100 -3.00 3.89 -4.61
CA ILE A 100 -2.65 2.71 -3.81
C ILE A 100 -3.82 1.73 -3.88
N TYR A 101 -3.50 0.50 -4.26
CA TYR A 101 -4.44 -0.62 -4.19
C TYR A 101 -4.09 -1.49 -2.99
N LEU A 102 -4.98 -1.53 -2.01
CA LEU A 102 -4.86 -2.41 -0.87
C LEU A 102 -5.50 -3.75 -1.19
N VAL A 103 -4.69 -4.80 -1.32
CA VAL A 103 -5.12 -6.19 -1.53
C VAL A 103 -5.29 -6.83 -0.16
N TYR A 104 -6.53 -6.90 0.29
CA TYR A 104 -6.90 -7.23 1.66
C TYR A 104 -7.24 -8.71 1.81
N LYS A 105 -6.55 -9.42 2.70
CA LYS A 105 -6.87 -10.78 3.11
C LYS A 105 -7.29 -10.77 4.58
N SER A 106 -8.48 -11.29 4.84
CA SER A 106 -9.05 -11.46 6.17
C SER A 106 -9.57 -12.87 6.32
N ASP A 107 -9.45 -13.46 7.50
CA ASP A 107 -10.08 -14.76 7.78
C ASP A 107 -11.61 -14.65 7.85
N LYS A 108 -12.14 -13.45 8.13
CA LYS A 108 -13.59 -13.17 8.16
C LYS A 108 -14.16 -13.07 6.76
N LEU A 109 -13.41 -12.45 5.85
CA LEU A 109 -13.77 -12.37 4.44
C LEU A 109 -13.27 -13.65 3.77
N LYS A 110 -14.17 -14.56 3.41
CA LYS A 110 -13.84 -15.79 2.64
C LYS A 110 -13.22 -15.51 1.24
N SER A 111 -12.83 -14.27 0.98
CA SER A 111 -12.26 -13.75 -0.26
C SER A 111 -11.23 -12.66 0.04
N ILE A 112 -10.18 -12.64 -0.79
CA ILE A 112 -9.30 -11.46 -0.91
C ILE A 112 -10.07 -10.37 -1.67
N GLU A 113 -10.05 -9.15 -1.12
CA GLU A 113 -10.66 -7.95 -1.69
C GLU A 113 -9.58 -6.95 -2.13
N VAL A 114 -9.96 -6.00 -3.00
CA VAL A 114 -9.03 -4.99 -3.50
C VAL A 114 -9.69 -3.62 -3.35
N PHE A 115 -9.13 -2.80 -2.46
CA PHE A 115 -9.62 -1.45 -2.18
C PHE A 115 -8.76 -0.41 -2.90
N PRO A 116 -9.35 0.36 -3.84
CA PRO A 116 -8.64 1.42 -4.52
C PRO A 116 -8.68 2.72 -3.70
N PHE A 117 -7.51 3.30 -3.44
CA PHE A 117 -7.37 4.66 -2.92
C PHE A 117 -6.90 5.56 -4.08
N LEU A 118 -7.83 6.37 -4.59
CA LEU A 118 -7.66 7.18 -5.80
C LEU A 118 -7.89 8.68 -5.56
N ASP A 119 -8.28 9.06 -4.34
CA ASP A 119 -8.65 10.45 -4.05
C ASP A 119 -7.51 11.40 -4.43
N HIS A 120 -7.88 12.47 -5.12
CA HIS A 120 -6.98 13.50 -5.63
C HIS A 120 -5.94 13.03 -6.67
N VAL A 121 -6.01 11.79 -7.14
CA VAL A 121 -5.24 11.32 -8.29
C VAL A 121 -6.09 11.48 -9.55
N ASN A 122 -5.61 12.27 -10.52
CA ASN A 122 -6.27 12.38 -11.81
C ASN A 122 -6.26 11.01 -12.50
N THR A 123 -7.40 10.32 -12.57
CA THR A 123 -7.60 8.94 -13.08
C THR A 123 -7.46 8.81 -14.61
N SER A 124 -6.61 9.65 -15.20
CA SER A 124 -6.19 9.58 -16.60
C SER A 124 -5.50 8.26 -16.93
N SER A 125 -5.31 8.01 -18.24
CA SER A 125 -4.57 6.83 -18.73
C SER A 125 -3.16 6.72 -18.18
N ASP A 126 -2.57 7.78 -17.65
CA ASP A 126 -1.18 7.83 -17.20
C ASP A 126 -1.06 7.70 -15.67
N THR A 127 -2.18 7.45 -14.99
CA THR A 127 -2.20 7.26 -13.53
C THR A 127 -1.33 6.08 -13.15
N MET A 128 -0.31 6.32 -12.33
CA MET A 128 0.54 5.28 -11.79
C MET A 128 -0.01 4.80 -10.45
N CYS A 129 0.02 3.48 -10.24
CA CYS A 129 -0.42 2.83 -9.02
C CYS A 129 0.63 1.88 -8.44
N ILE A 130 0.45 1.56 -7.17
CA ILE A 130 1.18 0.51 -6.45
C ILE A 130 0.19 -0.43 -5.77
N TYR A 131 0.64 -1.66 -5.48
CA TYR A 131 -0.17 -2.68 -4.82
C TYR A 131 0.48 -3.06 -3.49
N ILE A 132 -0.30 -3.03 -2.41
CA ILE A 132 0.13 -3.44 -1.08
C ILE A 132 -0.82 -4.56 -0.61
N PHE A 133 -0.25 -5.68 -0.20
CA PHE A 133 -1.01 -6.79 0.37
C PHE A 133 -1.10 -6.64 1.88
N TYR A 134 -2.31 -6.61 2.42
CA TYR A 134 -2.55 -6.60 3.86
C TYR A 134 -3.04 -7.97 4.32
N ASP A 135 -2.27 -8.56 5.24
CA ASP A 135 -2.59 -9.78 5.95
C ASP A 135 -3.13 -9.42 7.34
N GLU A 136 -4.46 -9.47 7.52
CA GLU A 136 -5.10 -9.12 8.80
C GLU A 136 -4.63 -10.05 9.93
N THR A 137 -4.34 -11.32 9.63
CA THR A 137 -3.93 -12.32 10.64
C THR A 137 -2.58 -11.97 11.28
N LYS A 138 -1.70 -11.34 10.49
CA LYS A 138 -0.37 -10.92 10.93
C LYS A 138 -0.28 -9.42 11.22
N SER A 139 -1.36 -8.68 10.97
CA SER A 139 -1.36 -7.21 10.94
C SER A 139 -0.13 -6.68 10.20
N SER A 140 0.05 -7.15 8.96
CA SER A 140 1.25 -6.89 8.16
C SER A 140 0.89 -6.42 6.76
N PHE A 141 1.51 -5.32 6.36
CA PHE A 141 1.50 -4.82 4.99
C PHE A 141 2.75 -5.30 4.28
N ASN A 142 2.57 -5.80 3.06
CA ASN A 142 3.61 -6.41 2.26
C ASN A 142 3.57 -5.84 0.83
N PRO A 143 4.69 -5.38 0.25
CA PRO A 143 4.68 -4.84 -1.10
C PRO A 143 4.45 -5.96 -2.12
N LEU A 144 3.61 -5.69 -3.12
CA LEU A 144 3.45 -6.55 -4.28
C LEU A 144 4.26 -6.01 -5.46
N TYR A 145 5.00 -6.89 -6.12
CA TYR A 145 5.83 -6.55 -7.28
C TYR A 145 5.68 -7.60 -8.36
N VAL A 146 5.93 -7.24 -9.61
CA VAL A 146 6.01 -8.19 -10.72
C VAL A 146 7.47 -8.52 -10.98
N THR A 147 7.78 -9.81 -11.06
CA THR A 147 9.08 -10.30 -11.54
C THR A 147 8.97 -10.74 -13.00
N THR A 148 10.08 -10.61 -13.71
CA THR A 148 10.25 -11.16 -15.05
C THR A 148 11.23 -12.33 -14.96
N GLU A 149 10.89 -13.51 -15.49
CA GLU A 149 11.73 -14.72 -15.39
C GLU A 149 13.16 -14.55 -15.93
N CYS A 150 13.37 -13.55 -16.79
CA CYS A 150 14.68 -13.29 -17.37
C CYS A 150 15.62 -12.43 -16.48
N LYS A 151 15.18 -11.77 -15.38
CA LYS A 151 16.06 -10.97 -14.47
C LYS A 151 15.51 -10.76 -13.05
N THR A 152 16.42 -10.50 -12.10
CA THR A 152 16.25 -9.97 -10.72
C THR A 152 15.45 -8.66 -10.59
N THR A 153 15.00 -8.07 -11.70
CA THR A 153 14.33 -6.77 -11.69
C THR A 153 12.90 -6.90 -11.19
N LYS A 154 12.59 -6.18 -10.12
CA LYS A 154 11.25 -6.07 -9.54
C LYS A 154 10.59 -4.80 -10.03
N ILE A 155 9.44 -4.96 -10.69
CA ILE A 155 8.57 -3.85 -11.10
C ILE A 155 7.58 -3.60 -9.97
N THR A 156 7.57 -2.38 -9.44
CA THR A 156 6.80 -2.02 -8.22
C THR A 156 5.72 -0.97 -8.47
N THR A 157 5.80 -0.26 -9.60
CA THR A 157 4.84 0.77 -10.02
C THR A 157 4.25 0.40 -11.37
N PHE A 158 2.94 0.53 -11.50
CA PHE A 158 2.18 0.06 -12.66
C PHE A 158 1.27 1.16 -13.17
N ASN A 159 0.85 1.05 -14.43
CA ASN A 159 -0.22 1.90 -14.93
C ASN A 159 -1.57 1.38 -14.42
N TYR A 160 -2.42 2.26 -13.90
CA TYR A 160 -3.75 1.97 -13.39
C TYR A 160 -4.63 1.21 -14.40
N ASN A 161 -4.49 1.50 -15.69
CA ASN A 161 -5.26 0.88 -16.78
C ASN A 161 -4.58 -0.36 -17.39
N ASP A 162 -3.47 -0.84 -16.82
CA ASP A 162 -2.78 -2.01 -17.34
C ASP A 162 -3.59 -3.31 -17.11
N ASN A 163 -4.19 -3.82 -18.18
CA ASN A 163 -4.97 -5.05 -18.17
C ASN A 163 -4.12 -6.30 -17.93
N VAL A 164 -2.83 -6.27 -18.29
CA VAL A 164 -1.90 -7.38 -18.02
C VAL A 164 -1.65 -7.46 -16.52
N VAL A 165 -1.35 -6.34 -15.86
CA VAL A 165 -1.15 -6.29 -14.40
C VAL A 165 -2.41 -6.72 -13.66
N LYS A 166 -3.59 -6.25 -14.07
CA LYS A 166 -4.88 -6.70 -13.49
C LYS A 166 -5.09 -8.22 -13.64
N SER A 167 -4.74 -8.78 -14.80
CA SER A 167 -4.82 -10.23 -15.05
C SER A 167 -3.86 -11.02 -14.16
N LEU A 168 -2.62 -10.54 -14.01
CA LEU A 168 -1.62 -11.13 -13.11
C LEU A 168 -2.08 -11.08 -11.65
N LEU A 169 -2.66 -9.96 -11.21
CA LEU A 169 -3.16 -9.80 -9.84
C LEU A 169 -4.29 -10.79 -9.56
N ARG A 170 -5.22 -10.97 -10.51
CA ARG A 170 -6.29 -11.98 -10.39
C ARG A 170 -5.73 -13.40 -10.27
N LYS A 171 -4.68 -13.73 -11.03
CA LYS A 171 -4.00 -15.03 -10.90
C LYS A 171 -3.33 -15.20 -9.54
N PHE A 172 -2.65 -14.18 -9.05
CA PHE A 172 -2.05 -14.16 -7.70
C PHE A 172 -3.10 -14.42 -6.61
N ILE A 173 -4.19 -13.65 -6.63
CA ILE A 173 -5.31 -13.81 -5.68
C ILE A 173 -5.89 -15.23 -5.75
N LYS A 174 -6.07 -15.79 -6.96
CA LYS A 174 -6.60 -17.14 -7.14
C LYS A 174 -5.67 -18.22 -6.59
N ASN A 175 -4.36 -18.05 -6.73
CA ASN A 175 -3.37 -19.00 -6.24
C ASN A 175 -3.27 -18.95 -4.71
N ASP A 176 -3.31 -17.76 -4.10
CA ASP A 176 -3.27 -17.62 -2.64
C ASP A 176 -4.49 -18.27 -1.96
N ARG A 177 -5.66 -18.26 -2.63
CA ARG A 177 -6.85 -19.00 -2.19
C ARG A 177 -6.71 -20.53 -2.22
N LYS A 178 -5.80 -21.09 -3.01
CA LYS A 178 -5.61 -22.55 -3.15
C LYS A 178 -4.57 -23.12 -2.19
N CYS A 179 -3.70 -22.27 -1.65
CA CYS A 179 -2.64 -22.67 -0.74
C CYS A 179 -3.08 -22.71 0.73
N ASN A 180 -4.33 -22.36 1.01
CA ASN A 180 -5.02 -22.49 2.29
C ASN A 180 -6.20 -23.45 2.14
#